data_AF-A0A3S4MJN5-F1
#
_entry.id   AF-A0A3S4MJN5-F1
#
_cell.length_a   1.000
_cell.length_b   1.000
_cell.length_c   1.000
_cell.angle_alpha   90.00
_cell.angle_beta   90.00
_cell.angle_gamma   90.00
#
_symmetry.space_group_name_H-M   'P 1'
#
loop_
_entity.id
_entity.type
_entity.pdbx_description
1 polymer ?
#
loop_
_entity_poly.entity_id
_entity_poly.type
_entity_poly.pdbx_seq_one_letter_code
_entity_poly.pdbx_strand_id
1 'polypeptide(L)'
;MRGKIEHHTFDTKADVVIREIRNRCEDDLVRKNVCCIEDADEYLCRDYVRQVSSVVQGAQSFLPGDAVTGAEIFLSRMVGDYGMGKYWRFSERCGKQLSLYADYYFRCYYEVLSMMYVETMQAADDKQIIELAHNGTILLAAASLPGVVNELRREFRRRGLNYDRFLVANKDLDMRLGVQRRRQGLIGKA
;
A
#
# COMPACT_ATOMS: atom_id res chain seq x y z
N MET A 1 17.72 13.96 19.73
CA MET A 1 16.26 14.15 19.79
C MET A 1 15.59 12.79 19.61
N ARG A 2 15.00 12.24 20.68
CA ARG A 2 14.25 10.97 20.61
C ARG A 2 12.87 11.29 20.04
N GLY A 3 12.64 10.99 18.77
CA GLY A 3 11.31 11.10 18.17
C GLY A 3 10.34 10.21 18.93
N LYS A 4 9.23 10.77 19.40
CA LYS A 4 8.09 9.98 19.90
C LYS A 4 7.67 9.06 18.75
N ILE A 5 7.69 7.76 18.97
CA ILE A 5 7.09 6.80 18.06
C ILE A 5 5.58 6.97 18.22
N GLU A 6 4.91 7.62 17.27
CA GLU A 6 3.46 7.68 17.25
C GLU A 6 2.93 6.26 17.02
N HIS A 7 2.33 5.68 18.06
CA HIS A 7 1.61 4.43 17.93
C HIS A 7 0.28 4.73 17.23
N HIS A 8 0.22 4.56 15.90
CA HIS A 8 -1.05 4.62 15.18
C HIS A 8 -1.94 3.44 15.58
N THR A 9 -2.90 3.74 16.44
CA THR A 9 -3.95 2.81 16.87
C THR A 9 -5.01 2.66 15.77
N PHE A 10 -5.56 1.46 15.64
CA PHE A 10 -6.66 1.16 14.73
C PHE A 10 -7.86 2.08 15.00
N ASP A 11 -8.36 2.77 13.97
CA ASP A 11 -9.46 3.73 14.07
C ASP A 11 -10.79 3.08 13.66
N THR A 12 -11.60 2.69 14.65
CA THR A 12 -12.90 2.05 14.42
C THR A 12 -13.88 2.89 13.59
N LYS A 13 -13.78 4.23 13.65
CA LYS A 13 -14.67 5.09 12.84
C LYS A 13 -14.25 5.09 11.38
N ALA A 14 -12.94 5.15 11.12
CA ALA A 14 -12.41 5.01 9.77
C ALA A 14 -12.72 3.62 9.20
N ASP A 15 -12.63 2.57 10.03
CA ASP A 15 -12.96 1.21 9.64
C ASP A 15 -14.37 1.06 9.07
N VAL A 16 -15.38 1.54 9.80
CA VAL A 16 -16.78 1.49 9.34
C VAL A 16 -16.95 2.17 7.99
N VAL A 17 -16.32 3.34 7.80
CA VAL A 17 -16.41 4.11 6.54
C VAL A 17 -15.73 3.38 5.39
N ILE A 18 -14.50 2.87 5.60
CA ILE A 18 -13.75 2.14 4.55
C ILE A 18 -14.49 0.88 4.13
N ARG A 19 -15.04 0.11 5.08
CA ARG A 19 -15.81 -1.10 4.76
C ARG A 19 -17.08 -0.78 3.97
N GLU A 20 -17.79 0.29 4.33
CA GLU A 20 -18.97 0.70 3.56
C GLU A 20 -18.61 1.14 2.13
N ILE A 21 -17.53 1.92 1.98
CA ILE A 21 -17.03 2.34 0.66
C ILE A 21 -16.67 1.12 -0.18
N ARG A 22 -15.86 0.20 0.37
CA ARG A 22 -15.40 -1.01 -0.31
C ARG A 22 -16.56 -1.89 -0.76
N ASN A 23 -17.50 -2.21 0.14
CA ASN A 23 -18.65 -3.05 -0.19
C ASN A 23 -19.48 -2.47 -1.34
N ARG A 24 -19.74 -1.15 -1.30
CA ARG A 24 -20.47 -0.47 -2.39
C ARG A 24 -19.70 -0.53 -3.70
N CYS A 25 -18.38 -0.38 -3.68
CA CYS A 25 -17.56 -0.51 -4.88
C CYS A 25 -17.58 -1.94 -5.44
N GLU A 26 -17.52 -2.96 -4.59
CA GLU A 26 -17.65 -4.37 -5.01
C GLU A 26 -19.00 -4.62 -5.70
N ASP A 27 -20.11 -4.22 -5.06
CA ASP A 27 -21.46 -4.37 -5.61
C ASP A 27 -21.57 -3.72 -7.00
N ASP A 28 -20.98 -2.53 -7.16
CA ASP A 28 -21.11 -1.77 -8.38
C ASP A 28 -20.18 -2.27 -9.51
N LEU A 29 -19.00 -2.80 -9.18
CA LEU A 29 -18.12 -3.47 -10.15
C LEU A 29 -18.81 -4.69 -10.76
N VAL A 30 -19.48 -5.49 -9.92
CA VAL A 30 -20.26 -6.65 -10.36
C VAL A 30 -21.47 -6.18 -11.18
N ARG A 31 -22.23 -5.19 -10.69
CA ARG A 31 -23.40 -4.64 -11.39
C ARG A 31 -23.05 -4.08 -12.78
N LYS A 32 -21.87 -3.49 -12.95
CA LYS A 32 -21.36 -2.94 -14.22
C LYS A 32 -20.67 -3.97 -15.10
N ASN A 33 -20.61 -5.25 -14.71
CA ASN A 33 -19.89 -6.32 -15.39
C ASN A 33 -18.40 -6.00 -15.63
N VAL A 34 -17.75 -5.28 -14.70
CA VAL A 34 -16.30 -5.00 -14.78
C VAL A 34 -15.50 -6.23 -14.38
N CYS A 35 -15.97 -6.98 -13.38
CA CYS A 35 -15.37 -8.24 -12.92
C CYS A 35 -16.45 -9.14 -12.30
N CYS A 36 -16.10 -10.42 -12.11
CA CYS A 36 -16.92 -11.36 -11.35
C CYS A 36 -16.82 -11.06 -9.85
N ILE A 37 -17.79 -11.54 -9.07
CA ILE A 37 -17.83 -11.30 -7.61
C ILE A 37 -16.60 -11.87 -6.90
N GLU A 38 -16.07 -12.99 -7.40
CA GLU A 38 -14.89 -13.66 -6.88
C GLU A 38 -13.62 -12.82 -7.07
N ASP A 39 -13.56 -12.02 -8.12
CA ASP A 39 -12.39 -11.24 -8.52
C ASP A 39 -12.41 -9.79 -7.97
N ALA A 40 -13.54 -9.36 -7.40
CA ALA A 40 -13.75 -7.97 -7.00
C ALA A 40 -12.73 -7.48 -5.95
N ASP A 41 -12.38 -8.31 -4.97
CA ASP A 41 -11.36 -7.97 -3.95
C ASP A 41 -9.99 -7.76 -4.61
N GLU A 42 -9.58 -8.67 -5.50
CA GLU A 42 -8.31 -8.57 -6.20
C GLU A 42 -8.27 -7.35 -7.12
N TYR A 43 -9.36 -7.08 -7.83
CA TYR A 43 -9.47 -5.92 -8.69
C TYR A 43 -9.30 -4.62 -7.91
N LEU A 44 -10.02 -4.47 -6.79
CA LEU A 44 -9.92 -3.31 -5.91
C LEU A 44 -8.53 -3.20 -5.27
N CYS A 45 -7.93 -4.32 -4.88
CA CYS A 45 -6.60 -4.36 -4.31
C CYS A 45 -5.54 -3.91 -5.34
N ARG A 46 -5.61 -4.39 -6.59
CA ARG A 46 -4.71 -3.96 -7.67
C ARG A 46 -4.87 -2.47 -7.94
N ASP A 47 -6.10 -1.95 -7.97
CA ASP A 47 -6.35 -0.51 -8.16
C ASP A 47 -5.77 0.30 -6.99
N TYR A 48 -5.96 -0.14 -5.75
CA TYR A 48 -5.34 0.48 -4.57
C TYR A 48 -3.81 0.53 -4.67
N VAL A 49 -3.17 -0.61 -4.97
CA VAL A 49 -1.70 -0.69 -5.09
C VAL A 49 -1.21 0.22 -6.21
N ARG A 50 -1.91 0.28 -7.36
CA ARG A 50 -1.58 1.17 -8.47
C ARG A 50 -1.65 2.64 -8.07
N GLN A 51 -2.68 3.05 -7.33
CA GLN A 51 -2.84 4.44 -6.90
C GLN A 51 -1.80 4.86 -5.87
N VAL A 52 -1.46 3.98 -4.92
CA VAL A 52 -0.36 4.27 -4.00
C VAL A 52 0.98 4.33 -4.72
N SER A 53 1.23 3.37 -5.61
CA SER A 53 2.48 3.31 -6.37
C SER A 53 2.63 4.51 -7.31
N SER A 54 1.56 5.01 -7.92
CA SER A 54 1.62 6.19 -8.80
C SER A 54 1.99 7.46 -8.05
N VAL A 55 1.55 7.63 -6.80
CA VAL A 55 1.94 8.77 -5.96
C VAL A 55 3.39 8.66 -5.49
N VAL A 56 3.86 7.46 -5.17
CA VAL A 56 5.24 7.20 -4.71
C VAL A 56 6.24 7.22 -5.88
N GLN A 57 5.78 7.09 -7.13
CA GLN A 57 6.63 7.03 -8.31
C GLN A 57 7.56 8.25 -8.42
N GLY A 58 8.85 8.01 -8.69
CA GLY A 58 9.86 9.06 -8.81
C GLY A 58 10.44 9.51 -7.47
N ALA A 59 9.91 9.04 -6.34
CA ALA A 59 10.45 9.37 -5.03
C ALA A 59 11.85 8.79 -4.83
N GLN A 60 12.69 9.48 -4.06
CA GLN A 60 14.01 8.97 -3.66
C GLN A 60 13.92 7.88 -2.59
N SER A 61 12.81 7.88 -1.84
CA SER A 61 12.56 7.00 -0.72
C SER A 61 11.07 6.83 -0.53
N PHE A 62 10.64 5.70 0.02
CA PHE A 62 9.28 5.55 0.49
C PHE A 62 9.01 6.52 1.66
N LEU A 63 7.96 7.33 1.52
CA LEU A 63 7.44 8.18 2.59
C LEU A 63 6.03 7.71 2.99
N PRO A 64 5.74 7.54 4.30
CA PRO A 64 4.40 7.17 4.75
C PRO A 64 3.31 8.15 4.29
N GLY A 65 3.63 9.46 4.23
CA GLY A 65 2.71 10.50 3.77
C GLY A 65 2.25 10.32 2.32
N ASP A 66 3.12 9.83 1.44
CA ASP A 66 2.78 9.55 0.04
C ASP A 66 1.82 8.37 -0.05
N ALA A 67 2.02 7.34 0.78
CA ALA A 67 1.10 6.21 0.85
C ALA A 67 -0.26 6.57 1.44
N VAL A 68 -0.30 7.51 2.39
CA VAL A 68 -1.56 8.09 2.90
C VAL A 68 -2.27 8.84 1.77
N THR A 69 -1.56 9.74 1.08
CA THR A 69 -2.10 10.50 -0.06
C THR A 69 -2.65 9.57 -1.14
N GLY A 70 -1.92 8.51 -1.52
CA GLY A 70 -2.39 7.51 -2.47
C GLY A 70 -3.66 6.78 -2.02
N ALA A 71 -3.74 6.44 -0.72
CA ALA A 71 -4.95 5.85 -0.13
C ALA A 71 -6.13 6.83 -0.12
N GLU A 72 -5.89 8.11 0.14
CA GLU A 72 -6.91 9.16 0.06
C GLU A 72 -7.43 9.36 -1.36
N ILE A 73 -6.54 9.37 -2.37
CA ILE A 73 -6.92 9.47 -3.79
C ILE A 73 -7.76 8.28 -4.21
N PHE A 74 -7.34 7.07 -3.83
CA PHE A 74 -8.10 5.84 -4.07
C PHE A 74 -9.51 5.92 -3.47
N LEU A 75 -9.62 6.26 -2.18
CA LEU A 75 -10.92 6.41 -1.51
C LEU A 75 -11.75 7.55 -2.12
N SER A 76 -11.11 8.66 -2.50
CA SER A 76 -11.77 9.80 -3.13
C SER A 76 -12.38 9.43 -4.47
N ARG A 77 -11.66 8.67 -5.30
CA ARG A 77 -12.18 8.12 -6.56
C ARG A 77 -13.36 7.19 -6.30
N MET A 78 -13.23 6.27 -5.33
CA MET A 78 -14.34 5.43 -4.87
C MET A 78 -15.52 6.19 -4.24
N VAL A 79 -15.31 7.41 -3.76
CA VAL A 79 -16.39 8.23 -3.22
C VAL A 79 -17.06 9.02 -4.35
N GLY A 80 -16.28 9.58 -5.26
CA GLY A 80 -16.73 10.37 -6.40
C GLY A 80 -17.51 9.53 -7.42
N ASP A 81 -16.95 8.39 -7.82
CA ASP A 81 -17.53 7.49 -8.83
C ASP A 81 -18.89 6.89 -8.37
N TYR A 82 -19.16 6.93 -7.06
CA TYR A 82 -20.29 6.27 -6.41
C TYR A 82 -21.14 7.21 -5.53
N GLY A 83 -20.96 8.54 -5.64
CA GLY A 83 -21.84 9.53 -5.03
C GLY A 83 -21.82 9.59 -3.50
N MET A 84 -20.72 9.21 -2.85
CA MET A 84 -20.60 9.10 -1.38
C MET A 84 -20.02 10.36 -0.71
N GLY A 85 -20.29 11.56 -1.24
CA GLY A 85 -19.63 12.81 -0.83
C GLY A 85 -19.64 13.12 0.68
N LYS A 86 -20.60 12.56 1.44
CA LYS A 86 -20.65 12.64 2.90
C LYS A 86 -19.40 12.10 3.63
N TYR A 87 -18.61 11.24 2.97
CA TYR A 87 -17.39 10.65 3.53
C TYR A 87 -16.12 11.45 3.29
N TRP A 88 -16.20 12.54 2.49
CA TRP A 88 -15.04 13.40 2.22
C TRP A 88 -14.38 13.94 3.50
N ARG A 89 -15.18 14.30 4.50
CA ARG A 89 -14.69 14.79 5.81
C ARG A 89 -13.87 13.78 6.61
N PHE A 90 -13.88 12.51 6.23
CA PHE A 90 -13.11 11.45 6.88
C PHE A 90 -11.90 11.01 6.03
N SER A 91 -11.63 11.65 4.88
CA SER A 91 -10.61 11.24 3.92
C SER A 91 -9.26 11.01 4.59
N GLU A 92 -8.76 11.97 5.36
CA GLU A 92 -7.44 11.88 6.01
C GLU A 92 -7.33 10.69 6.97
N ARG A 93 -8.35 10.51 7.82
CA ARG A 93 -8.38 9.40 8.79
C ARG A 93 -8.49 8.05 8.08
N CYS A 94 -9.32 7.98 7.05
CA CYS A 94 -9.51 6.77 6.27
C CYS A 94 -8.27 6.45 5.43
N GLY A 95 -7.59 7.45 4.87
CA GLY A 95 -6.33 7.29 4.15
C GLY A 95 -5.23 6.76 5.06
N LYS A 96 -5.07 7.34 6.25
CA LYS A 96 -4.13 6.84 7.27
C LYS A 96 -4.43 5.39 7.65
N GLN A 97 -5.67 5.08 8.01
CA GLN A 97 -6.12 3.74 8.37
C GLN A 97 -5.88 2.74 7.22
N LEU A 98 -6.32 3.05 6.00
CA LEU A 98 -6.16 2.18 4.83
C LEU A 98 -4.68 1.98 4.48
N SER A 99 -3.85 3.01 4.55
CA SER A 99 -2.41 2.94 4.24
C SER A 99 -1.60 2.05 5.18
N LEU A 100 -2.06 1.89 6.43
CA LEU A 100 -1.38 1.12 7.47
C LEU A 100 -1.94 -0.30 7.60
N TYR A 101 -3.22 -0.48 7.29
CA TYR A 101 -3.96 -1.73 7.45
C TYR A 101 -4.52 -2.22 6.10
N ALA A 102 -3.79 -2.02 5.01
CA ALA A 102 -4.25 -2.41 3.66
C ALA A 102 -4.57 -3.91 3.57
N ASP A 103 -3.75 -4.75 4.21
CA ASP A 103 -3.96 -6.20 4.35
C ASP A 103 -5.21 -6.59 5.15
N TYR A 104 -5.78 -5.65 5.91
CA TYR A 104 -7.05 -5.85 6.60
C TYR A 104 -8.24 -5.62 5.69
N TYR A 105 -8.14 -4.65 4.78
CA TYR A 105 -9.20 -4.32 3.84
C TYR A 105 -9.14 -5.15 2.55
N PHE A 106 -7.97 -5.65 2.17
CA PHE A 106 -7.78 -6.49 0.99
C PHE A 106 -7.13 -7.82 1.39
N ARG A 107 -7.85 -8.93 1.20
CA ARG A 107 -7.38 -10.26 1.68
C ARG A 107 -6.14 -10.71 0.92
N CYS A 108 -6.08 -10.41 -0.37
CA CYS A 108 -4.98 -10.72 -1.26
C CYS A 108 -3.89 -9.63 -1.33
N TYR A 109 -3.85 -8.67 -0.38
CA TYR A 109 -2.94 -7.51 -0.47
C TYR A 109 -1.48 -7.88 -0.74
N TYR A 110 -0.94 -8.82 0.04
CA TYR A 110 0.44 -9.23 -0.12
C TYR A 110 0.67 -10.04 -1.39
N GLU A 111 -0.27 -10.89 -1.78
CA GLU A 111 -0.19 -11.68 -3.01
C GLU A 111 -0.15 -10.75 -4.23
N VAL A 112 -1.07 -9.79 -4.29
CA VAL A 112 -1.13 -8.77 -5.35
C VAL A 112 0.14 -7.92 -5.36
N LEU A 113 0.58 -7.41 -4.21
CA LEU A 113 1.79 -6.58 -4.13
C LEU A 113 3.05 -7.35 -4.51
N SER A 114 3.17 -8.62 -4.09
CA SER A 114 4.28 -9.50 -4.45
C SER A 114 4.30 -9.81 -5.94
N MET A 115 3.15 -10.13 -6.53
CA MET A 115 3.05 -10.37 -7.97
C MET A 115 3.44 -9.11 -8.76
N MET A 116 2.89 -7.94 -8.42
CA MET A 116 3.24 -6.69 -9.07
C MET A 116 4.72 -6.31 -8.89
N TYR A 117 5.30 -6.61 -7.72
CA TYR A 117 6.74 -6.45 -7.46
C TYR A 117 7.57 -7.33 -8.40
N VAL A 118 7.25 -8.62 -8.50
CA VAL A 118 7.96 -9.57 -9.37
C VAL A 118 7.84 -9.17 -10.83
N GLU A 119 6.64 -8.82 -11.30
CA GLU A 119 6.41 -8.33 -12.66
C GLU A 119 7.27 -7.09 -12.96
N THR A 120 7.33 -6.14 -12.02
CA THR A 120 8.14 -4.92 -12.17
C THR A 120 9.64 -5.24 -12.20
N MET A 121 10.10 -6.16 -11.36
CA MET A 121 11.51 -6.60 -11.32
C MET A 121 11.91 -7.37 -12.59
N GLN A 122 11.01 -8.16 -13.15
CA GLN A 122 11.24 -8.94 -14.38
C GLN A 122 11.23 -8.07 -15.64
N ALA A 123 10.42 -7.00 -15.65
CA ALA A 123 10.33 -6.07 -16.78
C ALA A 123 11.55 -5.14 -16.90
N ALA A 124 12.35 -5.00 -15.84
CA ALA A 124 13.48 -4.07 -15.80
C ALA A 124 14.78 -4.70 -16.30
N ASP A 125 15.33 -4.14 -17.37
CA ASP A 125 16.68 -4.48 -17.83
C ASP A 125 17.76 -3.93 -16.89
N ASP A 126 18.96 -4.51 -16.93
CA ASP A 126 20.12 -4.07 -16.13
C ASP A 126 20.46 -2.58 -16.32
N LYS A 127 20.10 -1.99 -17.47
CA LYS A 127 20.31 -0.57 -17.78
C LYS A 127 19.31 0.37 -17.09
N GLN A 128 18.20 -0.15 -16.58
CA GLN A 128 17.10 0.62 -16.00
C GLN A 128 17.09 0.59 -14.47
N ILE A 129 18.17 0.12 -13.85
CA ILE A 129 18.18 -0.09 -12.40
C ILE A 129 18.01 1.19 -11.57
N ILE A 130 18.44 2.34 -12.10
CA ILE A 130 18.18 3.65 -11.47
C ILE A 130 16.69 3.95 -11.49
N GLU A 131 16.02 3.72 -12.63
CA GLU A 131 14.57 3.92 -12.76
C GLU A 131 13.79 2.98 -11.82
N LEU A 132 14.27 1.75 -11.67
CA LEU A 132 13.72 0.76 -10.76
C LEU A 132 13.81 1.19 -9.30
N ALA A 133 14.90 1.85 -8.90
CA ALA A 133 15.07 2.38 -7.54
C ALA A 133 14.07 3.51 -7.20
N HIS A 134 13.53 4.18 -8.21
CA HIS A 134 12.51 5.22 -8.09
C HIS A 134 11.10 4.73 -8.45
N ASN A 135 10.94 3.42 -8.70
CA ASN A 135 9.64 2.86 -9.04
C ASN A 135 8.75 2.76 -7.79
N GLY A 136 7.53 3.28 -7.90
CA GLY A 136 6.60 3.35 -6.77
C GLY A 136 6.17 1.97 -6.25
N THR A 137 6.00 0.98 -7.15
CA THR A 137 5.70 -0.41 -6.76
C THR A 137 6.87 -1.02 -5.99
N ILE A 138 8.10 -0.77 -6.43
CA ILE A 138 9.32 -1.24 -5.75
C ILE A 138 9.45 -0.62 -4.35
N LEU A 139 9.26 0.69 -4.23
CA LEU A 139 9.34 1.39 -2.94
C LEU A 139 8.22 0.95 -1.99
N LEU A 140 6.99 0.76 -2.49
CA LEU A 140 5.88 0.25 -1.71
C LEU A 140 6.12 -1.19 -1.25
N ALA A 141 6.59 -2.06 -2.14
CA ALA A 141 6.95 -3.44 -1.83
C ALA A 141 8.06 -3.49 -0.76
N ALA A 142 9.10 -2.68 -0.89
CA ALA A 142 10.17 -2.56 0.10
C ALA A 142 9.65 -2.15 1.49
N ALA A 143 8.63 -1.30 1.56
CA ALA A 143 8.06 -0.81 2.81
C ALA A 143 7.01 -1.74 3.43
N SER A 144 6.42 -2.65 2.65
CA SER A 144 5.29 -3.48 3.07
C SER A 144 5.60 -4.97 3.17
N LEU A 145 6.50 -5.50 2.34
CA LEU A 145 6.80 -6.92 2.28
C LEU A 145 8.01 -7.29 3.16
N PRO A 146 7.93 -8.35 3.97
CA PRO A 146 9.06 -8.82 4.75
C PRO A 146 10.25 -9.20 3.88
N GLY A 147 11.45 -8.71 4.21
CA GLY A 147 12.70 -9.08 3.55
C GLY A 147 13.00 -8.38 2.22
N VAL A 148 11.99 -7.83 1.52
CA VAL A 148 12.14 -7.21 0.19
C VAL A 148 13.12 -6.03 0.20
N VAL A 149 13.10 -5.18 1.24
CA VAL A 149 14.07 -4.07 1.35
C VAL A 149 15.53 -4.54 1.37
N ASN A 150 15.80 -5.69 2.01
CA ASN A 150 17.16 -6.23 2.09
C ASN A 150 17.56 -6.93 0.79
N GLU A 151 16.61 -7.61 0.15
CA GLU A 151 16.78 -8.17 -1.19
C GLU A 151 17.14 -7.09 -2.21
N LEU A 152 16.37 -5.99 -2.25
CA LEU A 152 16.61 -4.85 -3.13
C LEU A 152 17.96 -4.19 -2.86
N ARG A 153 18.33 -3.96 -1.60
CA ARG A 153 19.66 -3.43 -1.25
C ARG A 153 20.79 -4.35 -1.75
N ARG A 154 20.64 -5.67 -1.60
CA ARG A 154 21.61 -6.64 -2.11
C ARG A 154 21.69 -6.57 -3.63
N GLU A 155 20.55 -6.51 -4.30
CA GLU A 155 20.47 -6.50 -5.76
C GLU A 155 21.03 -5.21 -6.36
N PHE A 156 20.70 -4.06 -5.79
CA PHE A 156 21.24 -2.75 -6.19
C PHE A 156 22.75 -2.70 -6.01
N ARG A 157 23.29 -3.21 -4.89
CA ARG A 157 24.74 -3.34 -4.71
C ARG A 157 25.39 -4.28 -5.73
N ARG A 158 24.77 -5.42 -6.03
CA ARG A 158 25.24 -6.37 -7.05
C ARG A 158 25.40 -5.71 -8.42
N ARG A 159 24.51 -4.78 -8.75
CA ARG A 159 24.50 -4.06 -10.03
C ARG A 159 25.20 -2.69 -9.97
N GLY A 160 25.99 -2.42 -8.93
CA GLY A 160 26.86 -1.24 -8.85
C GLY A 160 26.18 0.04 -8.35
N LEU A 161 24.92 -0.01 -7.91
CA LEU A 161 24.30 1.11 -7.19
C LEU A 161 24.80 1.11 -5.74
N ASN A 162 25.74 2.02 -5.44
CA ASN A 162 26.27 2.23 -4.08
C ASN A 162 25.32 3.02 -3.15
N TYR A 163 24.03 3.09 -3.46
CA TYR A 163 23.03 3.78 -2.63
C TYR A 163 22.51 2.87 -1.50
N ASP A 164 23.26 2.80 -0.40
CA ASP A 164 22.90 1.93 0.73
C ASP A 164 21.81 2.54 1.65
N ARG A 165 21.32 3.77 1.42
CA ARG A 165 20.71 4.55 2.52
C ARG A 165 19.23 4.92 2.48
N PHE A 166 18.48 4.85 1.38
CA PHE A 166 17.18 5.56 1.39
C PHE A 166 15.97 4.87 0.76
N LEU A 167 15.93 3.55 0.51
CA LEU A 167 14.66 2.95 0.01
C LEU A 167 13.50 3.14 0.99
N VAL A 168 13.73 2.85 2.27
CA VAL A 168 12.76 3.02 3.36
C VAL A 168 13.53 3.36 4.63
N ALA A 169 13.11 4.36 5.39
CA ALA A 169 13.71 4.64 6.69
C ALA A 169 13.34 3.54 7.70
N ASN A 170 14.31 3.11 8.53
CA ASN A 170 14.11 1.99 9.46
C ASN A 170 12.90 2.20 10.38
N LYS A 171 12.66 3.43 10.85
CA LYS A 171 11.49 3.78 11.68
C LYS A 171 10.15 3.46 11.00
N ASP A 172 10.07 3.68 9.69
CA ASP A 172 8.85 3.54 8.90
C ASP A 172 8.62 2.07 8.53
N LEU A 173 9.72 1.37 8.24
CA LEU A 173 9.74 -0.08 8.07
C LEU A 173 9.30 -0.80 9.36
N ASP A 174 9.87 -0.43 10.50
CA ASP A 174 9.53 -1.01 11.81
C ASP A 174 8.07 -0.73 12.20
N MET A 175 7.56 0.47 11.88
CA MET A 175 6.17 0.82 12.10
C MET A 175 5.24 -0.09 11.27
N ARG A 176 5.46 -0.19 9.95
CA ARG A 176 4.60 -1.00 9.06
C ARG A 176 4.69 -2.49 9.38
N LEU A 177 5.89 -3.06 9.45
CA LEU A 177 6.06 -4.47 9.79
C LEU A 177 5.66 -4.78 11.24
N GLY A 178 5.73 -3.81 12.15
CA GLY A 178 5.26 -3.93 13.52
C GLY A 178 3.75 -3.96 13.64
N VAL A 179 3.02 -3.16 12.84
CA VAL A 179 1.56 -3.23 12.72
C VAL A 179 1.11 -4.61 12.25
N GLN A 180 1.77 -5.16 11.22
CA GLN A 180 1.49 -6.49 10.69
C GLN A 180 1.64 -7.59 11.76
N ARG A 181 2.76 -7.58 12.49
CA ARG A 181 3.05 -8.56 13.56
C ARG A 181 2.03 -8.49 14.69
N ARG A 182 1.61 -7.29 15.10
CA ARG A 182 0.59 -7.11 16.15
C ARG A 182 -0.78 -7.66 15.73
N ARG A 183 -1.12 -7.56 14.44
CA ARG A 183 -2.38 -8.08 13.90
C ARG A 183 -2.44 -9.60 13.86
N GLN A 184 -1.34 -10.29 13.47
CA GLN A 184 -1.29 -11.75 13.52
C GLN A 184 -1.59 -12.29 14.94
N GLY A 185 -1.15 -11.57 15.97
CA GLY A 185 -1.48 -11.88 17.37
C GLY A 185 -2.93 -11.62 17.79
N LEU A 186 -3.68 -10.80 17.05
CA LEU A 186 -5.11 -10.55 17.28
C LEU A 186 -6.00 -11.55 16.54
N ILE A 187 -5.59 -12.01 15.35
CA ILE A 187 -6.32 -13.01 14.56
C ILE A 187 -6.15 -14.41 15.16
N GLY A 188 -4.98 -14.75 15.72
CA GLY A 188 -4.74 -16.05 16.38
C GLY A 188 -5.41 -16.24 17.75
N LYS A 189 -6.26 -15.29 18.18
CA LYS A 189 -7.01 -15.33 19.45
C LYS A 189 -8.52 -15.24 19.26
N ALA A 190 -9.00 -15.25 18.02
CA ALA A 190 -10.43 -15.27 17.67
C ALA A 190 -10.89 -16.70 17.36
#